data_AF-A0A3A3GDF9-F1
#
_entry.id   AF-A0A3A3GDF9-F1
#
_cell.length_a   1.000
_cell.length_b   1.000
_cell.length_c   1.000
_cell.angle_alpha   90.00
_cell.angle_beta   90.00
_cell.angle_gamma   90.00
#
_symmetry.space_group_name_H-M   'P 1'
#
loop_
_entity.id
_entity.type
_entity.pdbx_description
1 polymer ?
#
loop_
_entity_poly.entity_id
_entity_poly.type
_entity_poly.pdbx_seq_one_letter_code
_entity_poly.pdbx_strand_id
1 'polypeptide(L)'
;MIRLKVRHLTIILAVLAALSGLSWIVPRIAAEPHGFWLSFLGHGDDTANERYFALMGSHLPARENLLYIGKNSSSFSTEGSEDREMSVGEMKQQSEQFLRDYPDHANASLVRSRLGNIYMLEKRWDEAERVYKDLSRSDTWDHLYRDQLMLLESRVPKPGEKPMLSGTVIRGQQPLEGAIVVLRQADANSWYSPPRPDIYPMAMTDENGEFRFYQVPEQTYDIEIGAPLRELDYYTYAETSPDSIVLKHGQSVEGIVIQLNPNLTVLEPQGPVTVDGDAITMRWEAYPGAAYYVVQWMEPHQSRTGKSRGAATHVLPGKHAGTEATYRLSELREYGAVGGGMNWSPDEGVWIYPSYLLGIGYPGAQYVWSVDAYDDQDRKISSSRLYAIVDQRELPLIRIPDGPLSDGDQYVLQAEYESAKRAYMEEGNKRHALRVLARMEMFGTTKDASGDEKKALYYLKKIDHPVLSDLKMMELCYSRLNMEDEAERIRRQMERLEGGRASSSDD
;
A
#
# COMPACT_ATOMS: atom_id res chain seq x y z
N MET A 1 22.16 -62.82 -44.59
CA MET A 1 20.79 -63.26 -44.23
C MET A 1 20.81 -63.88 -42.84
N ILE A 2 20.47 -63.12 -41.80
CA ILE A 2 20.42 -63.63 -40.41
C ILE A 2 18.98 -64.09 -40.15
N ARG A 3 18.77 -65.42 -40.03
CA ARG A 3 17.47 -65.99 -39.64
C ARG A 3 17.28 -65.80 -38.14
N LEU A 4 16.63 -64.71 -37.75
CA LEU A 4 16.16 -64.55 -36.37
C LEU A 4 15.09 -65.61 -36.12
N LYS A 5 15.34 -66.56 -35.21
CA LYS A 5 14.35 -67.58 -34.83
C LYS A 5 13.14 -66.88 -34.18
N VAL A 6 11.93 -67.27 -34.57
CA VAL A 6 10.64 -66.69 -34.11
C VAL A 6 10.60 -66.43 -32.60
N ARG A 7 11.16 -67.32 -31.76
CA ARG A 7 11.28 -67.13 -30.30
C ARG A 7 12.02 -65.86 -29.88
N HIS A 8 13.06 -65.44 -30.60
CA HIS A 8 13.83 -64.24 -30.27
C HIS A 8 13.05 -62.98 -30.65
N LEU A 9 12.27 -63.03 -31.74
CA LEU A 9 11.39 -61.94 -32.13
C LEU A 9 10.26 -61.73 -31.10
N THR A 10 9.70 -62.82 -30.56
CA THR A 10 8.67 -62.73 -29.51
C THR A 10 9.21 -62.12 -28.23
N ILE A 11 10.44 -62.48 -27.81
CA ILE A 11 11.08 -61.90 -26.63
C ILE A 11 11.38 -60.41 -26.84
N ILE A 12 11.90 -60.03 -28.01
CA ILE A 12 12.18 -58.63 -28.34
C ILE A 12 10.87 -57.82 -28.35
N LEU A 13 9.79 -58.35 -28.92
CA LEU A 13 8.47 -57.71 -28.90
C LEU A 13 7.90 -57.57 -27.49
N ALA A 14 8.07 -58.57 -26.63
CA ALA A 14 7.64 -58.48 -25.23
C ALA A 14 8.42 -57.44 -24.43
N VAL A 15 9.75 -57.33 -24.65
CA VAL A 15 10.59 -56.31 -24.03
C VAL A 15 10.23 -54.91 -24.53
N LEU A 16 10.01 -54.75 -25.84
CA LEU A 16 9.57 -53.47 -26.42
C LEU A 16 8.17 -53.07 -25.92
N ALA A 17 7.24 -54.01 -25.76
CA ALA A 17 5.93 -53.74 -25.16
C ALA A 17 6.05 -53.31 -23.69
N ALA A 18 6.89 -53.98 -22.89
CA ALA A 18 7.14 -53.59 -21.50
C ALA A 18 7.81 -52.20 -21.40
N LEU A 19 8.78 -51.90 -22.26
CA LEU A 19 9.42 -50.59 -22.33
C LEU A 19 8.47 -49.49 -22.80
N SER A 20 7.53 -49.80 -23.71
CA SER A 20 6.49 -48.85 -24.13
C SER A 20 5.49 -48.53 -23.02
N GLY A 21 5.12 -49.53 -22.21
CA GLY A 21 4.32 -49.32 -21.00
C GLY A 21 5.02 -48.46 -19.97
N LEU A 22 6.32 -48.69 -19.76
CA LEU A 22 7.16 -47.85 -18.90
C LEU A 22 7.27 -46.42 -19.44
N SER A 23 7.38 -46.20 -20.76
CA SER A 23 7.43 -44.84 -21.33
C SER A 23 6.15 -44.04 -21.17
N TRP A 24 5.00 -44.68 -20.92
CA TRP A 24 3.74 -44.00 -20.65
C TRP A 24 3.52 -43.73 -19.16
N ILE A 25 4.05 -44.62 -18.31
CA ILE A 25 3.92 -44.53 -16.86
C ILE A 25 4.97 -43.56 -16.28
N VAL A 26 6.22 -43.63 -16.74
CA VAL A 26 7.33 -42.82 -16.19
C VAL A 26 7.07 -41.30 -16.26
N PRO A 27 6.54 -40.71 -17.34
CA PRO A 27 6.21 -39.29 -17.37
C PRO A 27 5.08 -38.93 -16.40
N ARG A 28 4.12 -39.83 -16.19
CA ARG A 28 3.01 -39.64 -15.24
C ARG A 28 3.49 -39.68 -13.80
N ILE A 29 4.34 -40.65 -13.46
CA ILE A 29 4.95 -40.72 -12.13
C ILE A 29 5.93 -39.55 -11.94
N ALA A 30 6.70 -39.15 -12.96
CA ALA A 30 7.61 -38.00 -12.90
C ALA A 30 6.89 -36.64 -12.80
N ALA A 31 5.62 -36.56 -13.21
CA ALA A 31 4.77 -35.39 -13.07
C ALA A 31 3.99 -35.34 -11.75
N GLU A 32 4.04 -36.39 -10.92
CA GLU A 32 3.49 -36.34 -9.56
C GLU A 32 4.25 -35.32 -8.72
N PRO A 33 3.58 -34.63 -7.77
CA PRO A 33 4.21 -33.63 -6.91
C PRO A 33 5.45 -34.20 -6.21
N HIS A 34 6.46 -33.36 -5.96
CA HIS A 34 7.70 -33.74 -5.27
C HIS A 34 7.48 -34.60 -4.01
N GLY A 35 6.37 -34.41 -3.29
CA GLY A 35 5.98 -35.22 -2.13
C GLY A 35 5.75 -36.71 -2.39
N PHE A 36 5.34 -37.13 -3.60
CA PHE A 36 5.12 -38.54 -3.95
C PHE A 36 6.44 -39.32 -3.97
N TRP A 37 7.47 -38.77 -4.61
CA TRP A 37 8.80 -39.39 -4.71
C TRP A 37 9.54 -39.44 -3.37
N LEU A 38 9.32 -38.45 -2.51
CA LEU A 38 9.92 -38.37 -1.18
C LEU A 38 9.39 -39.43 -0.20
N SER A 39 8.24 -40.04 -0.47
CA SER A 39 7.75 -41.16 0.32
C SER A 39 8.54 -42.47 0.11
N PHE A 40 9.29 -42.57 -0.99
CA PHE A 40 10.01 -43.77 -1.41
C PHE A 40 11.53 -43.75 -1.10
N LEU A 41 12.11 -42.58 -0.86
CA LEU A 41 13.52 -42.39 -0.54
C LEU A 41 13.61 -42.04 0.95
N GLY A 42 14.30 -42.87 1.74
CA GLY A 42 14.26 -42.85 3.21
C GLY A 42 14.62 -41.52 3.89
N HIS A 43 14.34 -41.47 5.19
CA HIS A 43 14.49 -40.30 6.08
C HIS A 43 15.96 -39.92 6.32
N GLY A 44 16.62 -39.31 5.33
CA GLY A 44 17.91 -38.62 5.51
C GLY A 44 17.73 -37.13 5.81
N ASP A 45 18.76 -36.47 6.36
CA ASP A 45 18.79 -35.02 6.67
C ASP A 45 18.43 -34.13 5.46
N ASP A 46 18.69 -34.59 4.23
CA ASP A 46 18.32 -33.89 3.00
C ASP A 46 16.79 -33.70 2.88
N THR A 47 16.01 -34.69 3.30
CA THR A 47 14.53 -34.59 3.31
C THR A 47 14.01 -33.59 4.34
N ALA A 48 14.71 -33.44 5.46
CA ALA A 48 14.36 -32.46 6.49
C ALA A 48 14.63 -31.04 5.99
N ASN A 49 15.81 -30.79 5.41
CA ASN A 49 16.16 -29.50 4.84
C ASN A 49 15.21 -29.09 3.69
N GLU A 50 14.89 -30.01 2.78
CA GLU A 50 13.94 -29.74 1.70
C GLU A 50 12.55 -29.37 2.21
N ARG A 51 12.03 -30.11 3.19
CA ARG A 51 10.73 -29.79 3.82
C ARG A 51 10.77 -28.45 4.56
N TYR A 52 11.87 -28.16 5.25
CA TYR A 52 12.09 -26.86 5.88
C TYR A 52 12.07 -25.72 4.86
N PHE A 53 12.83 -25.84 3.76
CA PHE A 53 12.88 -24.82 2.72
C PHE A 53 11.54 -24.65 2.01
N ALA A 54 10.83 -25.74 1.72
CA ALA A 54 9.49 -25.68 1.13
C ALA A 54 8.50 -24.95 2.06
N LEU A 55 8.53 -25.26 3.36
CA LEU A 55 7.70 -24.58 4.35
C LEU A 55 8.07 -23.10 4.46
N MET A 56 9.36 -22.78 4.59
CA MET A 56 9.81 -21.40 4.82
C MET A 56 9.71 -20.52 3.58
N GLY A 57 9.85 -21.09 2.38
CA GLY A 57 9.63 -20.42 1.10
C GLY A 57 8.15 -20.29 0.72
N SER A 58 7.24 -20.92 1.46
CA SER A 58 5.81 -20.67 1.32
C SER A 58 5.39 -19.46 2.15
N HIS A 59 4.40 -18.71 1.67
CA HIS A 59 3.84 -17.55 2.37
C HIS A 59 2.34 -17.71 2.59
N LEU A 60 1.81 -16.95 3.55
CA LEU A 60 0.38 -16.88 3.78
C LEU A 60 -0.29 -15.98 2.73
N PRO A 61 -1.60 -16.13 2.48
CA PRO A 61 -2.36 -15.23 1.64
C PRO A 61 -2.15 -13.78 2.06
N ALA A 62 -2.11 -12.84 1.12
CA ALA A 62 -1.89 -11.42 1.42
C ALA A 62 -2.89 -10.86 2.47
N ARG A 63 -4.13 -11.36 2.46
CA ARG A 63 -5.17 -11.05 3.45
C ARG A 63 -4.82 -11.41 4.90
N GLU A 64 -3.85 -12.29 5.11
CA GLU A 64 -3.35 -12.68 6.44
C GLU A 64 -2.20 -11.80 6.91
N ASN A 65 -1.61 -10.99 6.01
CA ASN A 65 -0.51 -10.11 6.38
C ASN A 65 -1.00 -9.02 7.33
N LEU A 66 -0.23 -8.81 8.39
CA LEU A 66 -0.46 -7.74 9.33
C LEU A 66 -0.16 -6.41 8.65
N LEU A 67 -1.17 -5.55 8.54
CA LEU A 67 -1.05 -4.21 7.99
C LEU A 67 -1.23 -3.17 9.08
N TYR A 68 -0.34 -2.19 9.13
CA TYR A 68 -0.38 -1.08 10.07
C TYR A 68 -0.92 0.16 9.39
N ILE A 69 -2.02 0.69 9.92
CA ILE A 69 -2.77 1.84 9.39
C ILE A 69 -2.92 2.94 10.46
N GLY A 70 -2.89 4.18 10.02
CA GLY A 70 -3.18 5.37 10.82
C GLY A 70 -3.86 6.42 9.96
N LYS A 71 -3.98 7.65 10.48
CA LYS A 71 -4.70 8.78 9.84
C LYS A 71 -4.31 8.99 8.36
N ASN A 72 -3.02 8.88 8.05
CA ASN A 72 -2.45 9.14 6.73
C ASN A 72 -1.95 7.88 6.00
N SER A 73 -2.29 6.69 6.48
CA SER A 73 -1.74 5.47 5.89
C SER A 73 -2.44 5.10 4.59
N SER A 74 -1.63 4.86 3.57
CA SER A 74 -1.98 4.08 2.38
C SER A 74 -0.77 3.23 2.06
N SER A 75 -0.93 1.91 1.98
CA SER A 75 0.18 0.99 1.74
C SER A 75 0.03 0.35 0.37
N PHE A 76 0.91 0.71 -0.54
CA PHE A 76 0.97 0.06 -1.85
C PHE A 76 1.93 -1.13 -1.75
N SER A 77 1.41 -2.36 -1.79
CA SER A 77 2.27 -3.54 -1.91
C SER A 77 2.86 -3.58 -3.32
N THR A 78 4.18 -3.72 -3.42
CA THR A 78 4.91 -3.73 -4.68
C THR A 78 5.04 -5.11 -5.31
N GLU A 79 4.61 -6.17 -4.62
CA GLU A 79 4.88 -7.54 -5.09
C GLU A 79 3.80 -8.51 -4.58
N GLY A 80 3.07 -9.15 -5.49
CA GLY A 80 2.60 -10.51 -5.22
C GLY A 80 3.80 -11.41 -5.48
N SER A 81 4.31 -12.11 -4.46
CA SER A 81 5.46 -12.97 -4.69
C SER A 81 5.06 -14.13 -5.60
N GLU A 82 5.97 -14.53 -6.49
CA GLU A 82 5.79 -15.73 -7.33
C GLU A 82 5.87 -17.04 -6.51
N ASP A 83 6.04 -16.92 -5.19
CA ASP A 83 6.15 -18.04 -4.27
C ASP A 83 4.81 -18.78 -4.11
N ARG A 84 4.85 -19.96 -3.51
CA ARG A 84 3.65 -20.74 -3.25
C ARG A 84 2.86 -20.14 -2.08
N GLU A 85 1.67 -19.61 -2.38
CA GLU A 85 0.67 -19.28 -1.37
C GLU A 85 0.15 -20.58 -0.72
N MET A 86 0.08 -20.61 0.62
CA MET A 86 -0.52 -21.72 1.38
C MET A 86 -1.53 -21.19 2.37
N SER A 87 -2.67 -21.87 2.51
CA SER A 87 -3.65 -21.50 3.54
C SER A 87 -3.06 -21.61 4.95
N VAL A 88 -3.62 -20.86 5.91
CA VAL A 88 -3.23 -20.91 7.32
C VAL A 88 -3.27 -22.35 7.86
N GLY A 89 -4.30 -23.12 7.51
CA GLY A 89 -4.45 -24.51 7.94
C GLY A 89 -3.39 -25.45 7.37
N GLU A 90 -3.06 -25.32 6.08
CA GLU A 90 -1.98 -26.11 5.46
C GLU A 90 -0.62 -25.77 6.08
N MET A 91 -0.33 -24.48 6.29
CA MET A 91 0.94 -24.04 6.88
C MET A 91 1.08 -24.53 8.32
N LYS A 92 0.00 -24.50 9.09
CA LYS A 92 -0.06 -25.06 10.44
C LYS A 92 0.24 -26.56 10.43
N GLN A 93 -0.50 -27.32 9.60
CA GLN A 93 -0.34 -28.77 9.51
C GLN A 93 1.09 -29.16 9.13
N GLN A 94 1.68 -28.47 8.16
CA GLN A 94 3.06 -28.72 7.75
C GLN A 94 4.08 -28.35 8.83
N SER A 95 3.87 -27.24 9.54
CA SER A 95 4.74 -26.83 10.66
C SER A 95 4.68 -27.85 11.80
N GLU A 96 3.49 -28.30 12.18
CA GLU A 96 3.31 -29.33 13.20
C GLU A 96 3.90 -30.68 12.76
N GLN A 97 3.71 -31.08 11.50
CA GLN A 97 4.29 -32.30 10.97
C GLN A 97 5.81 -32.24 10.97
N PHE A 98 6.40 -31.13 10.55
CA PHE A 98 7.84 -30.92 10.57
C PHE A 98 8.41 -31.05 12.00
N LEU A 99 7.77 -30.42 12.98
CA LEU A 99 8.23 -30.46 14.37
C LEU A 99 8.04 -31.83 15.04
N ARG A 100 7.08 -32.63 14.58
CA ARG A 100 6.92 -34.03 15.00
C ARG A 100 8.00 -34.94 14.41
N ASP A 101 8.26 -34.80 13.10
CA ASP A 101 9.18 -35.65 12.37
C ASP A 101 10.66 -35.30 12.66
N TYR A 102 10.95 -34.01 12.89
CA TYR A 102 12.31 -33.47 13.03
C TYR A 102 12.44 -32.48 14.22
N PRO A 103 12.15 -32.92 15.46
CA PRO A 103 12.11 -32.04 16.63
C PRO A 103 13.46 -31.37 16.96
N ASP A 104 14.56 -32.04 16.62
CA ASP A 104 15.95 -31.62 16.90
C ASP A 104 16.64 -30.97 15.69
N HIS A 105 15.90 -30.68 14.61
CA HIS A 105 16.45 -30.01 13.43
C HIS A 105 17.03 -28.64 13.80
N ALA A 106 18.16 -28.26 13.19
CA ALA A 106 18.85 -26.99 13.50
C ALA A 106 17.95 -25.75 13.37
N ASN A 107 16.96 -25.80 12.46
CA ASN A 107 15.99 -24.73 12.23
C ASN A 107 14.59 -24.99 12.85
N ALA A 108 14.45 -25.96 13.75
CA ALA A 108 13.16 -26.26 14.39
C ALA A 108 12.60 -25.06 15.17
N SER A 109 13.45 -24.19 15.71
CA SER A 109 13.00 -22.97 16.41
C SER A 109 12.30 -21.98 15.47
N LEU A 110 12.79 -21.81 14.24
CA LEU A 110 12.13 -20.96 13.23
C LEU A 110 10.77 -21.50 12.81
N VAL A 111 10.63 -22.83 12.70
CA VAL A 111 9.35 -23.47 12.41
C VAL A 111 8.38 -23.33 13.60
N ARG A 112 8.86 -23.48 14.83
CA ARG A 112 8.08 -23.19 16.05
C ARG A 112 7.62 -21.73 16.08
N SER A 113 8.50 -20.77 15.76
CA SER A 113 8.17 -19.35 15.69
C SER A 113 7.05 -19.08 14.68
N ARG A 114 7.16 -19.67 13.48
CA ARG A 114 6.10 -19.59 12.46
C ARG A 114 4.77 -20.17 12.96
N LEU A 115 4.81 -21.30 13.68
CA LEU A 115 3.62 -21.87 14.31
C LEU A 115 3.03 -20.96 15.40
N GLY A 116 3.87 -20.26 16.18
CA GLY A 116 3.44 -19.22 17.12
C GLY A 116 2.69 -18.08 16.43
N ASN A 117 3.22 -17.58 15.30
CA ASN A 117 2.55 -16.53 14.51
C ASN A 117 1.19 -17.01 13.99
N ILE A 118 1.10 -18.26 13.55
CA ILE A 118 -0.16 -18.87 13.12
C ILE A 118 -1.17 -18.93 14.27
N TYR A 119 -0.74 -19.32 15.47
CA TYR A 119 -1.61 -19.31 16.64
C TYR A 119 -2.09 -17.90 17.00
N MET A 120 -1.26 -16.87 16.83
CA MET A 120 -1.71 -15.48 16.95
C MET A 120 -2.79 -15.12 15.93
N LEU A 121 -2.61 -15.50 14.66
CA LEU A 121 -3.61 -15.27 13.61
C LEU A 121 -4.94 -15.99 13.88
N GLU A 122 -4.88 -17.19 14.47
CA GLU A 122 -6.04 -17.98 14.91
C GLU A 122 -6.60 -17.53 16.27
N LYS A 123 -6.03 -16.49 16.90
CA LYS A 123 -6.40 -16.01 18.24
C LYS A 123 -6.26 -17.06 19.35
N ARG A 124 -5.36 -18.03 19.16
CA ARG A 124 -5.02 -19.09 20.11
C ARG A 124 -3.88 -18.62 21.02
N TRP A 125 -4.22 -17.67 21.87
CA TRP A 125 -3.25 -16.87 22.62
C TRP A 125 -2.40 -17.70 23.58
N ASP A 126 -3.00 -18.66 24.29
CA ASP A 126 -2.30 -19.52 25.25
C ASP A 126 -1.32 -20.47 24.56
N GLU A 127 -1.65 -20.96 23.36
CA GLU A 127 -0.73 -21.72 22.53
C GLU A 127 0.43 -20.88 22.01
N ALA A 128 0.15 -19.68 21.49
CA ALA A 128 1.17 -18.75 21.02
C ALA A 128 2.14 -18.38 22.16
N GLU A 129 1.61 -18.00 23.33
CA GLU A 129 2.40 -17.62 24.49
C GLU A 129 3.30 -18.76 24.97
N ARG A 130 2.79 -20.00 25.01
CA ARG A 130 3.61 -21.18 25.35
C ARG A 130 4.76 -21.36 24.36
N VAL A 131 4.48 -21.26 23.07
CA VAL A 131 5.50 -21.39 22.01
C VAL A 131 6.61 -20.35 22.20
N TYR A 132 6.26 -19.07 22.39
CA TYR A 132 7.29 -18.02 22.53
C TYR A 132 8.04 -18.09 23.86
N LYS A 133 7.38 -18.51 24.97
CA LYS A 133 8.06 -18.74 26.26
C LYS A 133 9.08 -19.86 26.17
N ASP A 134 8.79 -20.92 25.41
CA ASP A 134 9.73 -22.00 25.20
C ASP A 134 10.90 -21.54 24.31
N LEU A 135 10.60 -20.80 23.23
CA LEU A 135 11.62 -20.26 22.33
C LEU A 135 12.58 -19.28 23.01
N SER A 136 12.07 -18.36 23.84
CA SER A 136 12.88 -17.37 24.56
C SER A 136 13.85 -18.00 25.58
N ARG A 137 13.64 -19.27 25.96
CA ARG A 137 14.53 -20.00 26.89
C ARG A 137 15.68 -20.72 26.19
N SER A 138 15.55 -21.00 24.89
CA SER A 138 16.42 -21.96 24.19
C SER A 138 17.21 -21.40 23.00
N ASP A 139 16.89 -20.19 22.52
CA ASP A 139 17.34 -19.70 21.21
C ASP A 139 18.18 -18.41 21.30
N THR A 140 19.07 -18.21 20.33
CA THR A 140 19.93 -17.02 20.17
C THR A 140 19.16 -15.79 19.66
N TRP A 141 17.97 -15.99 19.09
CA TRP A 141 17.05 -14.93 18.63
C TRP A 141 16.07 -14.42 19.70
N ASP A 142 16.42 -14.60 20.98
CA ASP A 142 15.64 -14.29 22.18
C ASP A 142 14.88 -12.95 22.14
N HIS A 143 15.49 -11.88 21.61
CA HIS A 143 14.85 -10.57 21.51
C HIS A 143 13.54 -10.58 20.67
N LEU A 144 13.51 -11.28 19.52
CA LEU A 144 12.32 -11.33 18.66
C LEU A 144 11.16 -12.06 19.34
N TYR A 145 11.44 -13.08 20.15
CA TYR A 145 10.40 -13.85 20.84
C TYR A 145 9.90 -13.10 22.08
N ARG A 146 10.77 -12.36 22.77
CA ARG A 146 10.38 -11.47 23.87
C ARG A 146 9.42 -10.39 23.38
N ASP A 147 9.66 -9.82 22.22
CA ASP A 147 8.77 -8.83 21.62
C ASP A 147 7.34 -9.39 21.43
N GLN A 148 7.21 -10.62 20.93
CA GLN A 148 5.91 -11.27 20.77
C GLN A 148 5.25 -11.59 22.13
N LEU A 149 6.03 -12.01 23.13
CA LEU A 149 5.53 -12.22 24.48
C LEU A 149 5.02 -10.92 25.12
N MET A 150 5.78 -9.83 25.00
CA MET A 150 5.37 -8.52 25.51
C MET A 150 4.03 -8.07 24.90
N LEU A 151 3.83 -8.30 23.60
CA LEU A 151 2.55 -8.04 22.94
C LEU A 151 1.42 -8.92 23.49
N LEU A 152 1.63 -10.23 23.63
CA LEU A 152 0.61 -11.14 24.17
C LEU A 152 0.23 -10.82 25.63
N GLU A 153 1.21 -10.46 26.45
CA GLU A 153 1.03 -10.09 27.86
C GLU A 153 0.28 -8.75 28.01
N SER A 154 0.46 -7.82 27.07
CA SER A 154 -0.18 -6.49 27.12
C SER A 154 -1.72 -6.51 27.06
N ARG A 155 -2.30 -7.62 26.59
CA ARG A 155 -3.76 -7.84 26.53
C ARG A 155 -4.37 -7.97 27.93
N VAL A 156 -3.59 -8.47 28.88
CA VAL A 156 -4.08 -8.80 30.22
C VAL A 156 -3.91 -7.58 31.13
N PRO A 157 -4.97 -7.14 31.85
CA PRO A 157 -4.84 -6.05 32.80
C PRO A 157 -3.89 -6.44 33.95
N LYS A 158 -3.06 -5.50 34.39
CA LYS A 158 -2.17 -5.67 35.55
C LYS A 158 -2.91 -5.27 36.82
N PRO A 159 -3.29 -6.22 37.70
CA PRO A 159 -4.10 -5.91 38.86
C PRO A 159 -3.42 -4.89 39.78
N GLY A 160 -4.11 -3.80 40.11
CA GLY A 160 -3.59 -2.75 40.99
C GLY A 160 -2.72 -1.70 40.30
N GLU A 161 -2.40 -1.86 39.01
CA GLU A 161 -1.72 -0.83 38.22
C GLU A 161 -2.73 -0.04 37.37
N LYS A 162 -2.58 1.28 37.34
CA LYS A 162 -3.37 2.16 36.48
C LYS A 162 -2.63 2.39 35.15
N PRO A 163 -3.25 2.14 33.98
CA PRO A 163 -2.59 2.41 32.71
C PRO A 163 -2.36 3.92 32.50
N MET A 164 -1.22 4.26 31.91
CA MET A 164 -0.87 5.61 31.47
C MET A 164 -1.68 6.02 30.23
N LEU A 165 -1.98 5.05 29.35
CA LEU A 165 -2.87 5.23 28.21
C LEU A 165 -3.77 4.00 28.07
N SER A 166 -5.07 4.21 27.87
CA SER A 166 -6.01 3.14 27.57
C SER A 166 -7.11 3.59 26.62
N GLY A 167 -7.66 2.63 25.89
CA GLY A 167 -8.71 2.87 24.93
C GLY A 167 -9.24 1.58 24.33
N THR A 168 -10.07 1.74 23.30
CA THR A 168 -10.71 0.63 22.57
C THR A 168 -10.48 0.78 21.07
N VAL A 169 -10.33 -0.36 20.39
CA VAL A 169 -10.40 -0.44 18.92
C VAL A 169 -11.73 -1.07 18.55
N ILE A 170 -12.53 -0.34 17.77
CA ILE A 170 -13.87 -0.77 17.35
C ILE A 170 -13.87 -0.91 15.84
N ARG A 171 -14.33 -2.04 15.34
CA ARG A 171 -14.58 -2.31 13.93
C ARG A 171 -16.07 -2.40 13.66
N GLY A 172 -16.58 -1.40 12.94
CA GLY A 172 -18.02 -1.18 12.77
C GLY A 172 -18.66 -0.95 14.15
N GLN A 173 -19.36 -1.96 14.64
CA GLN A 173 -20.02 -1.94 15.96
C GLN A 173 -19.45 -3.00 16.92
N GLN A 174 -18.36 -3.68 16.54
CA GLN A 174 -17.77 -4.78 17.30
C GLN A 174 -16.38 -4.39 17.79
N PRO A 175 -15.99 -4.77 19.01
CA PRO A 175 -14.62 -4.65 19.43
C PRO A 175 -13.68 -5.48 18.55
N LEU A 176 -12.50 -4.95 18.24
CA LEU A 176 -11.51 -5.65 17.45
C LEU A 176 -10.44 -6.27 18.36
N GLU A 177 -10.67 -7.51 18.76
CA GLU A 177 -9.69 -8.31 19.52
C GLU A 177 -8.48 -8.68 18.66
N GLY A 178 -7.28 -8.55 19.25
CA GLY A 178 -6.02 -8.93 18.63
C GLY A 178 -5.42 -7.87 17.71
N ALA A 179 -6.05 -6.70 17.57
CA ALA A 179 -5.42 -5.54 16.95
C ALA A 179 -4.23 -5.05 17.80
N ILE A 180 -3.18 -4.60 17.12
CA ILE A 180 -1.95 -4.10 17.72
C ILE A 180 -1.95 -2.58 17.62
N VAL A 181 -2.03 -1.88 18.74
CA VAL A 181 -1.91 -0.43 18.82
C VAL A 181 -0.44 -0.05 18.94
N VAL A 182 0.01 0.88 18.10
CA VAL A 182 1.39 1.37 18.05
C VAL A 182 1.42 2.86 18.32
N LEU A 183 2.31 3.30 19.20
CA LEU A 183 2.54 4.71 19.46
C LEU A 183 3.78 5.18 18.69
N ARG A 184 3.57 5.96 17.63
CA ARG A 184 4.65 6.58 16.85
C ARG A 184 4.89 7.99 17.35
N GLN A 185 6.14 8.38 17.60
CA GLN A 185 6.44 9.76 17.99
C GLN A 185 6.00 10.72 16.87
N ALA A 186 5.27 11.78 17.21
CA ALA A 186 4.68 12.69 16.24
C ALA A 186 5.75 13.50 15.46
N ASP A 187 6.92 13.70 16.07
CA ASP A 187 8.07 14.41 15.49
C ASP A 187 9.09 13.47 14.81
N ALA A 188 8.81 12.16 14.73
CA ALA A 188 9.67 11.23 14.05
C ALA A 188 9.63 11.43 12.52
N ASN A 189 10.79 11.65 11.92
CA ASN A 189 10.96 11.79 10.47
C ASN A 189 11.11 10.45 9.73
N SER A 190 11.05 9.31 10.45
CA SER A 190 11.19 7.98 9.88
C SER A 190 10.26 6.97 10.57
N TRP A 191 9.86 5.96 9.80
CA TRP A 191 9.01 4.86 10.23
C TRP A 191 9.66 3.53 9.86
N TYR A 192 9.75 2.61 10.82
CA TYR A 192 10.18 1.24 10.57
C TYR A 192 8.94 0.36 10.38
N SER A 193 8.80 -0.22 9.19
CA SER A 193 7.70 -1.12 8.85
C SER A 193 8.25 -2.53 8.55
N PRO A 194 7.73 -3.59 9.19
CA PRO A 194 6.73 -3.57 10.25
C PRO A 194 7.30 -3.00 11.56
N PRO A 195 6.50 -2.27 12.37
CA PRO A 195 6.94 -1.78 13.68
C PRO A 195 7.27 -2.94 14.62
N ARG A 196 8.17 -2.67 15.56
CA ARG A 196 8.68 -3.65 16.53
C ARG A 196 8.63 -3.07 17.96
N PRO A 197 8.30 -3.89 18.98
CA PRO A 197 8.22 -3.45 20.38
C PRO A 197 9.52 -2.86 20.96
N ASP A 198 10.68 -3.21 20.40
CA ASP A 198 11.98 -2.66 20.79
C ASP A 198 12.20 -1.22 20.27
N ILE A 199 11.45 -0.79 19.24
CA ILE A 199 11.51 0.57 18.66
C ILE A 199 10.32 1.41 19.11
N TYR A 200 9.12 0.83 19.12
CA TYR A 200 7.87 1.54 19.39
C TYR A 200 7.14 0.94 20.60
N PRO A 201 6.54 1.76 21.47
CA PRO A 201 5.55 1.26 22.42
C PRO A 201 4.38 0.62 21.65
N MET A 202 4.12 -0.65 21.93
CA MET A 202 3.05 -1.41 21.29
C MET A 202 2.22 -2.16 22.34
N ALA A 203 0.91 -2.27 22.11
CA ALA A 203 0.00 -3.04 22.93
C ALA A 203 -1.02 -3.77 22.05
N MET A 204 -1.37 -5.00 22.41
CA MET A 204 -2.41 -5.77 21.75
C MET A 204 -3.73 -5.63 22.51
N THR A 205 -4.82 -5.53 21.77
CA THR A 205 -6.17 -5.48 22.29
C THR A 205 -6.64 -6.83 22.81
N ASP A 206 -7.45 -6.81 23.87
CA ASP A 206 -8.12 -8.00 24.41
C ASP A 206 -9.45 -8.33 23.70
N GLU A 207 -10.19 -9.31 24.23
CA GLU A 207 -11.50 -9.75 23.72
C GLU A 207 -12.57 -8.65 23.66
N ASN A 208 -12.41 -7.58 24.45
CA ASN A 208 -13.28 -6.40 24.45
C ASN A 208 -12.70 -5.27 23.59
N GLY A 209 -11.66 -5.54 22.79
CA GLY A 209 -10.96 -4.55 21.96
C GLY A 209 -10.18 -3.53 22.78
N GLU A 210 -9.97 -3.75 24.08
CA GLU A 210 -9.30 -2.79 24.96
C GLU A 210 -7.78 -2.93 24.88
N PHE A 211 -7.08 -1.81 24.69
CA PHE A 211 -5.62 -1.73 24.75
C PHE A 211 -5.18 -0.92 25.97
N ARG A 212 -4.00 -1.26 26.50
CA ARG A 212 -3.48 -0.64 27.73
C ARG A 212 -1.96 -0.50 27.66
N PHE A 213 -1.49 0.72 27.93
CA PHE A 213 -0.08 1.02 28.11
C PHE A 213 0.16 1.49 29.54
N TYR A 214 1.05 0.81 30.28
CA TYR A 214 1.36 1.17 31.67
C TYR A 214 2.56 2.10 31.79
N GLN A 215 3.54 1.94 30.90
CA GLN A 215 4.77 2.72 30.89
C GLN A 215 5.11 3.08 29.46
N VAL A 216 5.02 4.36 29.15
CA VAL A 216 5.40 4.93 27.86
C VAL A 216 6.30 6.13 28.14
N PRO A 217 7.39 6.34 27.38
CA PRO A 217 8.17 7.57 27.49
C PRO A 217 7.29 8.82 27.35
N GLU A 218 7.63 9.90 28.04
CA GLU A 218 6.91 11.16 27.90
C GLU A 218 7.17 11.75 26.52
N GLN A 219 6.14 11.86 25.69
CA GLN A 219 6.22 12.45 24.36
C GLN A 219 4.81 12.69 23.78
N THR A 220 4.74 13.35 22.63
CA THR A 220 3.56 13.40 21.77
C THR A 220 3.58 12.24 20.78
N TYR A 221 2.51 11.46 20.74
CA TYR A 221 2.40 10.27 19.89
C TYR A 221 1.22 10.37 18.92
N ASP A 222 1.45 9.93 17.71
CA ASP A 222 0.40 9.50 16.79
C ASP A 222 0.07 8.03 17.06
N ILE A 223 -1.20 7.65 16.91
CA ILE A 223 -1.63 6.26 17.06
C ILE A 223 -1.79 5.59 15.69
N GLU A 224 -1.23 4.39 15.58
CA GLU A 224 -1.45 3.47 14.47
C GLU A 224 -2.01 2.14 14.98
N ILE A 225 -2.70 1.41 14.12
CA ILE A 225 -3.27 0.09 14.40
C ILE A 225 -2.82 -0.93 13.36
N GLY A 226 -2.29 -2.05 13.84
CA GLY A 226 -1.95 -3.25 13.09
C GLY A 226 -3.03 -4.30 13.20
N ALA A 227 -3.52 -4.82 12.07
CA ALA A 227 -4.38 -6.01 12.04
C ALA A 227 -4.19 -6.77 10.72
N PRO A 228 -4.52 -8.08 10.65
CA PRO A 228 -4.52 -8.80 9.39
C PRO A 228 -5.40 -8.08 8.37
N LEU A 229 -4.96 -8.00 7.11
CA LEU A 229 -5.66 -7.26 6.07
C LEU A 229 -7.14 -7.67 5.93
N ARG A 230 -7.49 -8.95 6.09
CA ARG A 230 -8.89 -9.43 6.13
C ARG A 230 -9.77 -8.73 7.16
N GLU A 231 -9.18 -8.25 8.27
CA GLU A 231 -9.90 -7.56 9.33
C GLU A 231 -10.11 -6.07 8.96
N LEU A 232 -9.36 -5.57 7.97
CA LEU A 232 -9.31 -4.17 7.53
C LEU A 232 -9.93 -3.93 6.14
N ASP A 233 -10.03 -4.93 5.27
CA ASP A 233 -10.37 -4.81 3.83
C ASP A 233 -11.68 -4.06 3.51
N TYR A 234 -12.58 -3.95 4.49
CA TYR A 234 -13.87 -3.29 4.35
C TYR A 234 -14.09 -2.14 5.34
N TYR A 235 -13.03 -1.65 5.96
CA TYR A 235 -13.12 -0.62 6.99
C TYR A 235 -12.08 0.48 6.82
N THR A 236 -12.47 1.71 7.11
CA THR A 236 -11.64 2.92 7.08
C THR A 236 -11.32 3.38 8.49
N TYR A 237 -10.08 3.77 8.74
CA TYR A 237 -9.63 4.45 9.94
C TYR A 237 -10.30 5.82 9.96
N ALA A 238 -11.29 5.96 10.82
CA ALA A 238 -12.02 7.20 10.97
C ALA A 238 -11.28 8.13 11.92
N GLU A 239 -11.19 9.40 11.54
CA GLU A 239 -10.54 10.47 12.29
C GLU A 239 -11.43 10.93 13.44
N THR A 240 -11.66 10.03 14.40
CA THR A 240 -12.57 10.22 15.54
C THR A 240 -11.87 10.71 16.80
N SER A 241 -10.55 10.53 16.87
CA SER A 241 -9.70 10.89 18.01
C SER A 241 -8.76 12.05 17.66
N PRO A 242 -8.16 12.74 18.65
CA PRO A 242 -7.17 13.78 18.42
C PRO A 242 -6.02 13.30 17.53
N ASP A 243 -5.46 14.21 16.74
CA ASP A 243 -4.37 13.92 15.80
C ASP A 243 -3.15 13.29 16.48
N SER A 244 -2.85 13.75 17.70
CA SER A 244 -1.79 13.20 18.52
C SER A 244 -2.17 13.26 20.00
N ILE A 245 -1.54 12.40 20.81
CA ILE A 245 -1.75 12.32 22.26
C ILE A 245 -0.46 12.71 22.97
N VAL A 246 -0.56 13.62 23.94
CA VAL A 246 0.56 13.98 24.82
C VAL A 246 0.53 13.08 26.06
N LEU A 247 1.58 12.28 26.23
CA LEU A 247 1.75 11.41 27.38
C LEU A 247 2.77 11.99 28.36
N LYS A 248 2.39 12.09 29.64
CA LYS A 248 3.25 12.61 30.73
C LYS A 248 3.23 11.64 31.91
N HIS A 249 4.34 11.57 32.64
CA HIS A 249 4.49 10.71 33.80
C HIS A 249 3.49 11.10 34.89
N GLY A 250 2.88 10.10 35.51
CA GLY A 250 1.84 10.29 36.52
C GLY A 250 0.49 10.78 35.99
N GLN A 251 0.36 11.01 34.67
CA GLN A 251 -0.93 11.28 34.03
C GLN A 251 -1.47 10.00 33.38
N SER A 252 -2.79 9.90 33.34
CA SER A 252 -3.49 8.80 32.68
C SER A 252 -4.45 9.39 31.66
N VAL A 253 -4.32 8.93 30.41
CA VAL A 253 -5.23 9.24 29.32
C VAL A 253 -6.12 8.01 29.12
N GLU A 254 -7.42 8.17 29.35
CA GLU A 254 -8.40 7.08 29.31
C GLU A 254 -9.46 7.36 28.25
N GLY A 255 -10.10 6.29 27.76
CA GLY A 255 -11.28 6.39 26.90
C GLY A 255 -10.98 6.82 25.46
N ILE A 256 -9.76 6.59 24.96
CA ILE A 256 -9.47 6.75 23.53
C ILE A 256 -10.30 5.72 22.74
N VAL A 257 -10.97 6.17 21.68
CA VAL A 257 -11.72 5.28 20.79
C VAL A 257 -11.12 5.38 19.40
N ILE A 258 -10.61 4.26 18.92
CA ILE A 258 -10.10 4.10 17.56
C ILE A 258 -11.19 3.40 16.76
N GLN A 259 -11.82 4.13 15.85
CA GLN A 259 -12.97 3.65 15.09
C GLN A 259 -12.56 3.26 13.67
N LEU A 260 -12.82 2.01 13.31
CA LEU A 260 -12.76 1.47 11.96
C LEU A 260 -14.19 1.42 11.40
N ASN A 261 -14.53 2.38 10.55
CA ASN A 261 -15.87 2.53 9.99
C ASN A 261 -16.02 1.73 8.69
N PRO A 262 -17.20 1.14 8.37
CA PRO A 262 -17.40 0.48 7.08
C PRO A 262 -17.05 1.40 5.92
N ASN A 263 -16.40 0.82 4.90
CA ASN A 263 -16.03 1.55 3.69
C ASN A 263 -17.27 2.08 2.97
N LEU A 264 -17.09 3.25 2.36
CA LEU A 264 -18.08 3.84 1.48
C LEU A 264 -18.12 3.05 0.16
N THR A 265 -19.32 2.92 -0.40
CA THR A 265 -19.57 2.13 -1.61
C THR A 265 -19.62 3.04 -2.84
N VAL A 266 -18.83 2.71 -3.85
CA VAL A 266 -18.86 3.36 -5.16
C VAL A 266 -19.87 2.68 -6.09
N LEU A 267 -20.59 3.47 -6.89
CA LEU A 267 -21.62 2.98 -7.81
C LEU A 267 -21.11 2.97 -9.25
N GLU A 268 -20.50 4.06 -9.72
CA GLU A 268 -20.00 4.17 -11.09
C GLU A 268 -18.76 5.08 -11.14
N PRO A 269 -17.69 4.72 -11.89
CA PRO A 269 -17.46 3.42 -12.52
C PRO A 269 -16.94 2.36 -11.52
N GLN A 270 -17.40 1.11 -11.63
CA GLN A 270 -17.00 -0.01 -10.77
C GLN A 270 -15.90 -0.92 -11.36
N GLY A 271 -15.55 -0.74 -12.63
CA GLY A 271 -14.61 -1.61 -13.32
C GLY A 271 -13.75 -0.87 -14.32
N PRO A 272 -12.89 -1.59 -15.06
CA PRO A 272 -12.08 -1.01 -16.10
C PRO A 272 -12.97 -0.28 -17.12
N VAL A 273 -12.75 1.02 -17.28
CA VAL A 273 -13.53 1.86 -18.19
C VAL A 273 -12.61 2.78 -18.96
N THR A 274 -12.80 2.89 -20.26
CA THR A 274 -12.23 3.99 -21.04
C THR A 274 -13.27 5.10 -21.09
N VAL A 275 -12.90 6.31 -20.66
CA VAL A 275 -13.82 7.45 -20.68
C VAL A 275 -14.26 7.74 -22.12
N ASP A 276 -15.53 8.02 -22.34
CA ASP A 276 -16.01 8.50 -23.65
C ASP A 276 -16.08 10.03 -23.65
N GLY A 277 -15.39 10.67 -24.60
CA GLY A 277 -15.30 12.13 -24.69
C GLY A 277 -14.38 12.78 -23.65
N ASP A 278 -14.74 14.00 -23.23
CA ASP A 278 -13.91 14.87 -22.37
C ASP A 278 -14.43 14.96 -20.92
N ALA A 279 -15.37 14.11 -20.51
CA ALA A 279 -15.94 14.16 -19.16
C ALA A 279 -16.16 12.78 -18.58
N ILE A 280 -15.89 12.66 -17.27
CA ILE A 280 -16.18 11.47 -16.49
C ILE A 280 -17.05 11.84 -15.30
N THR A 281 -18.12 11.07 -15.10
CA THR A 281 -19.00 11.20 -13.94
C THR A 281 -18.75 10.03 -12.99
N MET A 282 -18.56 10.35 -11.72
CA MET A 282 -18.34 9.41 -10.63
C MET A 282 -19.52 9.49 -9.67
N ARG A 283 -19.99 8.33 -9.19
CA ARG A 283 -21.16 8.21 -8.31
C ARG A 283 -20.87 7.26 -7.16
N TRP A 284 -21.39 7.58 -6.00
CA TRP A 284 -21.26 6.78 -4.78
C TRP A 284 -22.55 6.81 -3.96
N GLU A 285 -22.61 5.97 -2.92
CA GLU A 285 -23.71 5.99 -1.97
C GLU A 285 -23.51 7.08 -0.91
N ALA A 286 -24.60 7.69 -0.45
CA ALA A 286 -24.55 8.60 0.69
C ALA A 286 -24.06 7.87 1.94
N TYR A 287 -23.10 8.47 2.65
CA TYR A 287 -22.57 7.94 3.90
C TYR A 287 -23.18 8.66 5.11
N PRO A 288 -23.70 7.93 6.12
CA PRO A 288 -24.27 8.55 7.31
C PRO A 288 -23.27 9.46 8.04
N GLY A 289 -23.68 10.71 8.29
CA GLY A 289 -22.86 11.72 8.97
C GLY A 289 -21.88 12.48 8.07
N ALA A 290 -21.82 12.18 6.76
CA ALA A 290 -20.99 12.95 5.83
C ALA A 290 -21.60 14.32 5.54
N ALA A 291 -20.80 15.38 5.71
CA ALA A 291 -21.12 16.73 5.27
C ALA A 291 -20.69 16.97 3.82
N TYR A 292 -19.58 16.36 3.40
CA TYR A 292 -19.10 16.42 2.01
C TYR A 292 -18.20 15.23 1.67
N TYR A 293 -17.87 15.12 0.38
CA TYR A 293 -17.01 14.10 -0.18
C TYR A 293 -15.86 14.70 -0.99
N VAL A 294 -14.75 13.99 -1.04
CA VAL A 294 -13.57 14.36 -1.83
C VAL A 294 -13.18 13.19 -2.71
N VAL A 295 -13.07 13.43 -4.01
CA VAL A 295 -12.67 12.41 -4.99
C VAL A 295 -11.16 12.42 -5.15
N GLN A 296 -10.57 11.23 -5.21
CA GLN A 296 -9.14 11.02 -5.39
C GLN A 296 -8.87 10.05 -6.53
N TRP A 297 -7.87 10.35 -7.34
CA TRP A 297 -7.36 9.49 -8.40
C TRP A 297 -5.94 9.06 -8.10
N MET A 298 -5.71 7.75 -8.05
CA MET A 298 -4.41 7.14 -7.82
C MET A 298 -3.87 6.59 -9.15
N GLU A 299 -2.74 7.12 -9.60
CA GLU A 299 -2.00 6.64 -10.77
C GLU A 299 -1.06 5.51 -10.35
N PRO A 300 -1.36 4.23 -10.66
CA PRO A 300 -0.39 3.16 -10.44
C PRO A 300 0.76 3.30 -11.44
N HIS A 301 1.99 3.15 -10.97
CA HIS A 301 3.17 3.20 -11.83
C HIS A 301 3.86 1.85 -11.91
N GLN A 302 4.23 1.49 -13.14
CA GLN A 302 4.96 0.29 -13.45
C GLN A 302 6.32 0.64 -14.08
N SER A 303 7.33 -0.16 -13.78
CA SER A 303 8.60 -0.11 -14.48
C SER A 303 8.47 -0.45 -15.96
N ARG A 304 9.54 -0.20 -16.72
CA ARG A 304 9.65 -0.68 -18.12
C ARG A 304 9.55 -2.21 -18.25
N THR A 305 9.81 -2.94 -17.16
CA THR A 305 9.70 -4.40 -17.08
C THR A 305 8.33 -4.88 -16.57
N GLY A 306 7.37 -3.98 -16.37
CA GLY A 306 6.00 -4.28 -15.92
C GLY A 306 5.88 -4.52 -14.41
N LYS A 307 6.91 -4.24 -13.62
CA LYS A 307 6.89 -4.36 -12.15
C LYS A 307 6.28 -3.12 -11.51
N SER A 308 5.46 -3.32 -10.48
CA SER A 308 4.97 -2.23 -9.64
C SER A 308 6.11 -1.38 -9.06
N ARG A 309 6.00 -0.05 -9.12
CA ARG A 309 6.99 0.90 -8.59
C ARG A 309 6.40 1.92 -7.60
N GLY A 310 5.11 1.80 -7.29
CA GLY A 310 4.39 2.75 -6.45
C GLY A 310 3.17 3.32 -7.15
N ALA A 311 2.58 4.34 -6.54
CA ALA A 311 1.47 5.07 -7.09
C ALA A 311 1.49 6.53 -6.64
N ALA A 312 0.94 7.42 -7.46
CA ALA A 312 0.71 8.81 -7.10
C ALA A 312 -0.77 9.04 -6.83
N THR A 313 -1.13 9.54 -5.64
CA THR A 313 -2.52 9.90 -5.33
C THR A 313 -2.74 11.39 -5.58
N HIS A 314 -3.80 11.71 -6.30
CA HIS A 314 -4.21 13.06 -6.65
C HIS A 314 -5.58 13.34 -6.08
N VAL A 315 -5.66 14.33 -5.19
CA VAL A 315 -6.95 14.88 -4.75
C VAL A 315 -7.51 15.73 -5.88
N LEU A 316 -8.69 15.37 -6.40
CA LEU A 316 -9.33 16.16 -7.43
C LEU A 316 -9.95 17.44 -6.84
N PRO A 317 -10.08 18.52 -7.64
CA PRO A 317 -10.68 19.75 -7.17
C PRO A 317 -12.13 19.55 -6.66
N GLY A 318 -12.49 20.29 -5.60
CA GLY A 318 -13.85 20.39 -5.08
C GLY A 318 -14.13 19.55 -3.83
N LYS A 319 -15.03 20.06 -2.99
CA LYS A 319 -15.73 19.33 -1.94
C LYS A 319 -17.18 19.17 -2.41
N HIS A 320 -17.68 17.94 -2.46
CA HIS A 320 -19.00 17.63 -3.03
C HIS A 320 -19.99 17.37 -1.90
N ALA A 321 -21.06 18.16 -1.80
CA ALA A 321 -22.15 17.88 -0.85
C ALA A 321 -23.04 16.71 -1.32
N GLY A 322 -23.16 16.53 -2.64
CA GLY A 322 -23.90 15.45 -3.28
C GLY A 322 -23.10 14.16 -3.41
N THR A 323 -23.73 13.14 -3.99
CA THR A 323 -23.15 11.80 -4.18
C THR A 323 -22.71 11.53 -5.63
N GLU A 324 -22.47 12.60 -6.37
CA GLU A 324 -22.03 12.59 -7.76
C GLU A 324 -21.02 13.71 -7.97
N ALA A 325 -20.00 13.46 -8.80
CA ALA A 325 -19.10 14.49 -9.31
C ALA A 325 -18.73 14.23 -10.76
N THR A 326 -18.77 15.28 -11.58
CA THR A 326 -18.34 15.24 -12.98
C THR A 326 -17.11 16.09 -13.18
N TYR A 327 -16.10 15.51 -13.83
CA TYR A 327 -14.83 16.18 -14.12
C TYR A 327 -14.56 16.21 -15.61
N ARG A 328 -14.10 17.36 -16.10
CA ARG A 328 -13.61 17.50 -17.48
C ARG A 328 -12.13 17.13 -17.56
N LEU A 329 -11.78 16.24 -18.47
CA LEU A 329 -10.40 15.74 -18.62
C LEU A 329 -9.48 16.87 -19.09
N SER A 330 -9.95 17.71 -20.01
CA SER A 330 -9.25 18.91 -20.46
C SER A 330 -8.89 19.87 -19.31
N GLU A 331 -9.79 20.08 -18.35
CA GLU A 331 -9.52 20.89 -17.17
C GLU A 331 -8.53 20.19 -16.24
N LEU A 332 -8.71 18.89 -15.97
CA LEU A 332 -7.79 18.11 -15.16
C LEU A 332 -6.36 18.06 -15.75
N ARG A 333 -6.21 18.17 -17.07
CA ARG A 333 -4.90 18.29 -17.73
C ARG A 333 -4.19 19.60 -17.37
N GLU A 334 -4.93 20.67 -17.06
CA GLU A 334 -4.33 21.91 -16.55
C GLU A 334 -3.94 21.82 -15.07
N TYR A 335 -4.54 20.89 -14.32
CA TYR A 335 -4.19 20.59 -12.93
C TYR A 335 -2.99 19.62 -12.87
N GLY A 336 -1.79 20.20 -12.73
CA GLY A 336 -0.62 19.46 -12.28
C GLY A 336 -0.70 19.26 -10.77
N ALA A 337 -0.50 18.03 -10.30
CA ALA A 337 -0.41 17.77 -8.88
C ALA A 337 0.77 18.54 -8.27
N VAL A 338 0.55 19.20 -7.14
CA VAL A 338 1.61 19.87 -6.39
C VAL A 338 2.29 18.79 -5.55
N GLY A 339 3.61 18.60 -5.70
CA GLY A 339 4.33 17.64 -4.85
C GLY A 339 5.45 16.82 -5.50
N GLY A 340 5.73 16.99 -6.79
CA GLY A 340 6.93 16.43 -7.45
C GLY A 340 7.21 14.96 -7.12
N GLY A 341 6.45 14.03 -7.70
CA GLY A 341 6.69 12.59 -7.53
C GLY A 341 7.90 12.10 -8.32
N MET A 342 9.08 12.62 -8.01
CA MET A 342 10.34 12.16 -8.58
C MET A 342 10.84 10.95 -7.80
N ASN A 343 11.17 9.91 -8.53
CA ASN A 343 11.79 8.72 -8.00
C ASN A 343 13.06 8.43 -8.78
N TRP A 344 13.95 7.63 -8.18
CA TRP A 344 15.19 7.25 -8.80
C TRP A 344 15.53 5.80 -8.47
N SER A 345 16.07 5.10 -9.46
CA SER A 345 16.66 3.79 -9.27
C SER A 345 17.94 3.64 -10.09
N PRO A 346 18.89 2.79 -9.65
CA PRO A 346 20.13 2.57 -10.39
C PRO A 346 19.92 2.00 -11.81
N ASP A 347 18.86 1.23 -12.01
CA ASP A 347 18.54 0.49 -13.23
C ASP A 347 17.72 1.29 -14.26
N GLU A 348 16.84 2.19 -13.81
CA GLU A 348 15.91 2.92 -14.68
C GLU A 348 16.16 4.43 -14.70
N GLY A 349 17.05 4.93 -13.84
CA GLY A 349 17.36 6.36 -13.75
C GLY A 349 16.29 7.13 -13.00
N VAL A 350 16.14 8.41 -13.32
CA VAL A 350 15.08 9.26 -12.73
C VAL A 350 13.80 9.08 -13.52
N TRP A 351 12.69 8.93 -12.81
CA TRP A 351 11.37 9.06 -13.40
C TRP A 351 10.48 9.94 -12.52
N ILE A 352 9.63 10.71 -13.18
CA ILE A 352 8.64 11.61 -12.59
C ILE A 352 7.29 11.10 -13.09
N TYR A 353 6.31 10.89 -12.20
CA TYR A 353 4.99 10.45 -12.68
C TYR A 353 4.45 11.47 -13.70
N PRO A 354 3.99 11.02 -14.89
CA PRO A 354 3.55 11.91 -15.95
C PRO A 354 2.50 12.93 -15.49
N SER A 355 1.59 12.56 -14.60
CA SER A 355 0.59 13.48 -14.02
C SER A 355 1.18 14.73 -13.35
N TYR A 356 2.37 14.67 -12.76
CA TYR A 356 3.05 15.84 -12.16
C TYR A 356 3.57 16.82 -13.22
N LEU A 357 3.83 16.36 -14.44
CA LEU A 357 4.35 17.18 -15.52
C LEU A 357 3.24 17.56 -16.50
N LEU A 358 2.49 16.58 -17.01
CA LEU A 358 1.48 16.72 -18.05
C LEU A 358 0.08 17.08 -17.52
N GLY A 359 -0.13 17.00 -16.19
CA GLY A 359 -1.42 17.19 -15.52
C GLY A 359 -2.24 15.89 -15.44
N ILE A 360 -3.21 15.82 -14.54
CA ILE A 360 -3.97 14.60 -14.23
C ILE A 360 -4.78 14.09 -15.45
N GLY A 361 -5.25 15.00 -16.30
CA GLY A 361 -6.06 14.65 -17.48
C GLY A 361 -5.28 14.28 -18.74
N TYR A 362 -4.02 13.85 -18.66
CA TYR A 362 -3.20 13.64 -19.86
C TYR A 362 -3.67 12.43 -20.70
N PRO A 363 -3.57 12.46 -22.05
CA PRO A 363 -4.02 11.36 -22.88
C PRO A 363 -3.30 10.04 -22.59
N GLY A 364 -4.08 8.95 -22.47
CA GLY A 364 -3.56 7.62 -22.17
C GLY A 364 -3.29 7.34 -20.67
N ALA A 365 -3.57 8.29 -19.78
CA ALA A 365 -3.43 8.09 -18.34
C ALA A 365 -4.36 6.99 -17.79
N GLN A 366 -3.93 6.35 -16.71
CA GLN A 366 -4.68 5.30 -16.03
C GLN A 366 -4.76 5.58 -14.54
N TYR A 367 -5.97 5.47 -13.98
CA TYR A 367 -6.23 5.79 -12.57
C TYR A 367 -7.11 4.72 -11.92
N VAL A 368 -6.81 4.41 -10.67
CA VAL A 368 -7.80 3.87 -9.73
C VAL A 368 -8.43 5.07 -9.03
N TRP A 369 -9.73 5.10 -8.88
CA TRP A 369 -10.38 6.20 -8.17
C TRP A 369 -10.95 5.75 -6.83
N SER A 370 -11.09 6.72 -5.94
CA SER A 370 -11.75 6.55 -4.65
C SER A 370 -12.41 7.85 -4.24
N VAL A 371 -13.29 7.75 -3.25
CA VAL A 371 -13.93 8.90 -2.63
C VAL A 371 -13.89 8.75 -1.12
N ASP A 372 -13.49 9.84 -0.47
CA ASP A 372 -13.43 9.98 0.99
C ASP A 372 -14.64 10.79 1.45
N ALA A 373 -15.28 10.33 2.53
CA ALA A 373 -16.37 11.02 3.20
C ALA A 373 -15.85 11.78 4.42
N TYR A 374 -16.28 13.02 4.58
CA TYR A 374 -15.89 13.90 5.68
C TYR A 374 -17.10 14.42 6.43
N ASP A 375 -16.97 14.60 7.74
CA ASP A 375 -17.98 15.27 8.56
C ASP A 375 -17.88 16.81 8.50
N ASP A 376 -18.73 17.49 9.27
CA ASP A 376 -18.80 18.96 9.35
C ASP A 376 -17.60 19.59 10.07
N GLN A 377 -16.71 18.78 10.64
CA GLN A 377 -15.48 19.19 11.30
C GLN A 377 -14.23 18.89 10.44
N ASP A 378 -14.42 18.61 9.14
CA ASP A 378 -13.38 18.24 8.17
C ASP A 378 -12.61 16.96 8.56
N ARG A 379 -13.22 16.04 9.33
CA ARG A 379 -12.61 14.76 9.71
C ARG A 379 -13.05 13.67 8.75
N LYS A 380 -12.09 12.87 8.26
CA LYS A 380 -12.41 11.72 7.40
C LYS A 380 -13.13 10.64 8.21
N ILE A 381 -14.35 10.28 7.82
CA ILE A 381 -15.18 9.29 8.51
C ILE A 381 -15.28 7.95 7.77
N SER A 382 -15.05 7.94 6.46
CA SER A 382 -14.99 6.73 5.63
C SER A 382 -14.30 6.98 4.30
N SER A 383 -13.90 5.91 3.60
CA SER A 383 -13.28 5.92 2.29
C SER A 383 -13.75 4.72 1.49
N SER A 384 -13.79 4.84 0.16
CA SER A 384 -13.91 3.68 -0.74
C SER A 384 -12.55 3.07 -1.10
N ARG A 385 -11.45 3.66 -0.64
CA ARG A 385 -10.08 3.24 -0.96
C ARG A 385 -9.70 2.00 -0.16
N LEU A 386 -9.13 1.01 -0.84
CA LEU A 386 -8.53 -0.15 -0.19
C LEU A 386 -7.16 0.21 0.39
N TYR A 387 -6.80 -0.35 1.55
CA TYR A 387 -5.49 -0.10 2.14
C TYR A 387 -4.35 -0.78 1.41
N ALA A 388 -4.63 -1.91 0.76
CA ALA A 388 -3.67 -2.71 0.04
C ALA A 388 -4.26 -3.12 -1.32
N ILE A 389 -3.42 -3.10 -2.34
CA ILE A 389 -3.71 -3.67 -3.65
C ILE A 389 -2.95 -4.98 -3.71
N VAL A 390 -3.69 -6.09 -3.71
CA VAL A 390 -3.12 -7.44 -3.68
C VAL A 390 -2.74 -7.92 -5.08
N ASP A 391 -3.58 -7.64 -6.09
CA ASP A 391 -3.27 -7.90 -7.50
C ASP A 391 -3.53 -6.64 -8.34
N GLN A 392 -2.49 -6.16 -9.01
CA GLN A 392 -2.59 -5.00 -9.91
C GLN A 392 -3.39 -5.29 -11.18
N ARG A 393 -3.45 -6.56 -11.60
CA ARG A 393 -4.19 -6.97 -12.80
C ARG A 393 -5.69 -6.86 -12.61
N GLU A 394 -6.15 -6.81 -11.36
CA GLU A 394 -7.56 -6.70 -10.99
C GLU A 394 -7.99 -5.25 -10.69
N LEU A 395 -7.11 -4.28 -10.90
CA LEU A 395 -7.44 -2.88 -10.61
C LEU A 395 -8.58 -2.38 -11.51
N PRO A 396 -9.61 -1.72 -10.93
CA PRO A 396 -10.71 -1.13 -11.69
C PRO A 396 -10.23 0.20 -12.32
N LEU A 397 -9.39 0.08 -13.36
CA LEU A 397 -8.72 1.23 -13.97
C LEU A 397 -9.68 2.07 -14.82
N ILE A 398 -9.75 3.37 -14.51
CA ILE A 398 -10.22 4.38 -15.45
C ILE A 398 -9.08 4.70 -16.40
N ARG A 399 -9.32 4.57 -17.71
CA ARG A 399 -8.41 4.97 -18.77
C ARG A 399 -8.91 6.25 -19.44
N ILE A 400 -8.04 7.24 -19.48
CA ILE A 400 -8.23 8.43 -20.32
C ILE A 400 -7.96 8.02 -21.78
N PRO A 401 -8.84 8.40 -22.73
CA PRO A 401 -8.64 8.12 -24.15
C PRO A 401 -7.25 8.51 -24.64
N ASP A 402 -6.73 7.71 -25.55
CA ASP A 402 -5.58 8.14 -26.33
C ASP A 402 -5.98 9.37 -27.15
N GLY A 403 -5.05 10.30 -27.31
CA GLY A 403 -5.30 11.58 -27.95
C GLY A 403 -4.02 12.17 -28.51
N PRO A 404 -4.08 13.36 -29.11
CA PRO A 404 -2.89 13.99 -29.66
C PRO A 404 -1.90 14.32 -28.53
N LEU A 405 -0.70 13.76 -28.66
CA LEU A 405 0.46 14.08 -27.84
C LEU A 405 1.42 14.93 -28.67
N SER A 406 1.94 16.01 -28.07
CA SER A 406 3.09 16.73 -28.64
C SER A 406 4.34 15.86 -28.57
N ASP A 407 5.37 16.21 -29.34
CA ASP A 407 6.69 15.55 -29.24
C ASP A 407 7.23 15.67 -27.80
N GLY A 408 7.04 16.83 -27.16
CA GLY A 408 7.38 17.04 -25.76
C GLY A 408 6.65 16.09 -24.80
N ASP A 409 5.34 15.86 -25.01
CA ASP A 409 4.56 14.93 -24.18
C ASP A 409 5.08 13.49 -24.34
N GLN A 410 5.36 13.07 -25.58
CA GLN A 410 5.90 11.74 -25.85
C GLN A 410 7.26 11.51 -25.17
N TYR A 411 8.15 12.51 -25.22
CA TYR A 411 9.42 12.44 -24.51
C TYR A 411 9.24 12.38 -22.98
N VAL A 412 8.26 13.07 -22.41
CA VAL A 412 7.95 12.96 -20.98
C VAL A 412 7.54 11.53 -20.61
N LEU A 413 6.65 10.91 -21.38
CA LEU A 413 6.19 9.53 -21.15
C LEU A 413 7.33 8.50 -21.27
N GLN A 414 8.39 8.83 -22.00
CA GLN A 414 9.58 7.99 -22.15
C GLN A 414 10.68 8.30 -21.12
N ALA A 415 10.45 9.27 -20.23
CA ALA A 415 11.43 9.83 -19.29
C ALA A 415 12.66 10.49 -19.97
N GLU A 416 12.49 11.02 -21.18
CA GLU A 416 13.52 11.73 -21.94
C GLU A 416 13.44 13.25 -21.72
N TYR A 417 13.66 13.69 -20.49
CA TYR A 417 13.34 15.05 -20.07
C TYR A 417 14.11 16.17 -20.80
N GLU A 418 15.37 15.95 -21.18
CA GLU A 418 16.14 16.96 -21.95
C GLU A 418 15.63 17.11 -23.39
N SER A 419 15.17 16.02 -24.01
CA SER A 419 14.49 16.07 -25.31
C SER A 419 13.13 16.76 -25.17
N ALA A 420 12.38 16.45 -24.11
CA ALA A 420 11.11 17.09 -23.82
C ALA A 420 11.25 18.61 -23.63
N LYS A 421 12.23 19.08 -22.83
CA LYS A 421 12.50 20.51 -22.64
C LYS A 421 12.77 21.23 -23.95
N ARG A 422 13.58 20.64 -24.84
CA ARG A 422 13.87 21.23 -26.16
C ARG A 422 12.62 21.33 -27.01
N ALA A 423 11.84 20.25 -27.12
CA ALA A 423 10.59 20.25 -27.86
C ALA A 423 9.61 21.33 -27.35
N TYR A 424 9.42 21.43 -26.03
CA TYR A 424 8.53 22.46 -25.46
C TYR A 424 9.04 23.89 -25.66
N MET A 425 10.36 24.12 -25.68
CA MET A 425 10.91 25.43 -26.00
C MET A 425 10.63 25.83 -27.46
N GLU A 426 10.64 24.87 -28.38
CA GLU A 426 10.29 25.09 -29.80
C GLU A 426 8.80 25.38 -29.99
N GLU A 427 7.94 24.86 -29.10
CA GLU A 427 6.51 25.19 -29.09
C GLU A 427 6.19 26.63 -28.65
N GLY A 428 7.18 27.36 -28.14
CA GLY A 428 7.06 28.78 -27.80
C GLY A 428 6.16 29.05 -26.59
N ASN A 429 5.23 30.00 -26.72
CA ASN A 429 4.37 30.45 -25.60
C ASN A 429 3.06 29.67 -25.48
N LYS A 430 2.97 28.44 -26.01
CA LYS A 430 1.77 27.63 -25.76
C LYS A 430 1.65 27.34 -24.26
N ARG A 431 0.45 27.57 -23.70
CA ARG A 431 0.19 27.42 -22.25
C ARG A 431 0.62 26.06 -21.70
N HIS A 432 0.30 24.97 -22.41
CA HIS A 432 0.70 23.61 -22.03
C HIS A 432 2.23 23.48 -21.91
N ALA A 433 2.97 23.86 -22.96
CA ALA A 433 4.43 23.80 -22.97
C ALA A 433 5.05 24.64 -21.84
N LEU A 434 4.53 25.85 -21.61
CA LEU A 434 4.99 26.71 -20.50
C LEU A 434 4.75 26.06 -19.13
N ARG A 435 3.60 25.41 -18.91
CA ARG A 435 3.30 24.69 -17.66
C ARG A 435 4.24 23.51 -17.43
N VAL A 436 4.47 22.70 -18.46
CA VAL A 436 5.36 21.53 -18.36
C VAL A 436 6.79 21.98 -18.09
N LEU A 437 7.29 23.00 -18.81
CA LEU A 437 8.61 23.59 -18.56
C LEU A 437 8.72 24.14 -17.13
N ALA A 438 7.71 24.89 -16.67
CA ALA A 438 7.70 25.38 -15.29
C ALA A 438 7.80 24.26 -14.26
N ARG A 439 7.05 23.16 -14.45
CA ARG A 439 7.06 21.99 -13.55
C ARG A 439 8.41 21.27 -13.57
N MET A 440 9.00 21.06 -14.75
CA MET A 440 10.33 20.46 -14.89
C MET A 440 11.42 21.30 -14.22
N GLU A 441 11.36 22.62 -14.35
CA GLU A 441 12.31 23.50 -13.66
C GLU A 441 12.04 23.53 -12.16
N MET A 442 10.78 23.54 -11.71
CA MET A 442 10.44 23.55 -10.29
C MET A 442 10.90 22.29 -9.54
N PHE A 443 10.75 21.12 -10.15
CA PHE A 443 11.07 19.85 -9.49
C PHE A 443 12.50 19.36 -9.75
N GLY A 444 13.12 19.82 -10.84
CA GLY A 444 14.31 19.17 -11.39
C GLY A 444 13.94 17.91 -12.20
N THR A 445 14.87 17.49 -13.06
CA THR A 445 14.69 16.33 -13.95
C THR A 445 15.84 15.33 -13.84
N THR A 446 16.69 15.49 -12.83
CA THR A 446 17.84 14.61 -12.54
C THR A 446 17.92 14.34 -11.05
N LYS A 447 18.66 13.29 -10.66
CA LYS A 447 18.73 12.80 -9.28
C LYS A 447 19.19 13.88 -8.29
N ASP A 448 20.12 14.71 -8.75
CA ASP A 448 20.79 15.71 -7.92
C ASP A 448 20.24 17.13 -8.13
N ALA A 449 19.24 17.31 -9.01
CA ALA A 449 18.62 18.61 -9.25
C ALA A 449 17.53 18.89 -8.22
N SER A 450 17.71 19.95 -7.43
CA SER A 450 16.71 20.46 -6.48
C SER A 450 15.67 21.40 -7.10
N GLY A 451 15.62 21.51 -8.43
CA GLY A 451 14.84 22.51 -9.15
C GLY A 451 15.47 23.91 -9.19
N ASP A 452 14.84 24.81 -9.94
CA ASP A 452 15.16 26.23 -10.13
C ASP A 452 13.86 27.05 -10.13
N GLU A 453 13.48 27.55 -8.95
CA GLU A 453 12.25 28.33 -8.75
C GLU A 453 12.21 29.60 -9.61
N LYS A 454 13.37 30.20 -9.93
CA LYS A 454 13.42 31.42 -10.74
C LYS A 454 13.07 31.12 -12.20
N LYS A 455 13.59 30.02 -12.74
CA LYS A 455 13.21 29.58 -14.09
C LYS A 455 11.76 29.09 -14.15
N ALA A 456 11.29 28.39 -13.12
CA ALA A 456 9.88 28.01 -13.02
C ALA A 456 8.98 29.26 -13.08
N LEU A 457 9.26 30.28 -12.27
CA LEU A 457 8.55 31.57 -12.32
C LEU A 457 8.65 32.27 -13.67
N TYR A 458 9.80 32.19 -14.35
CA TYR A 458 9.96 32.76 -15.69
C TYR A 458 8.95 32.18 -16.69
N TYR A 459 8.74 30.86 -16.69
CA TYR A 459 7.75 30.23 -17.54
C TYR A 459 6.32 30.49 -17.08
N LEU A 460 6.05 30.40 -15.78
CA LEU A 460 4.71 30.66 -15.22
C LEU A 460 4.21 32.07 -15.55
N LYS A 461 5.08 33.09 -15.47
CA LYS A 461 4.72 34.49 -15.78
C LYS A 461 4.35 34.74 -17.24
N LYS A 462 4.67 33.82 -18.14
CA LYS A 462 4.31 33.91 -19.56
C LYS A 462 2.95 33.30 -19.87
N ILE A 463 2.37 32.55 -18.93
CA ILE A 463 1.04 31.97 -19.10
C ILE A 463 0.02 33.10 -19.03
N ASP A 464 -0.70 33.30 -20.13
CA ASP A 464 -1.88 34.15 -20.16
C ASP A 464 -3.03 33.45 -19.42
N HIS A 465 -3.68 34.19 -18.52
CA HIS A 465 -4.75 33.69 -17.66
C HIS A 465 -4.35 32.45 -16.83
N PRO A 466 -3.43 32.60 -15.85
CA PRO A 466 -3.01 31.50 -15.00
C PRO A 466 -4.20 30.92 -14.24
N VAL A 467 -4.31 29.59 -14.23
CA VAL A 467 -5.32 28.88 -13.44
C VAL A 467 -4.87 28.74 -11.98
N LEU A 468 -5.75 28.23 -11.12
CA LEU A 468 -5.46 28.07 -9.70
C LEU A 468 -4.19 27.24 -9.43
N SER A 469 -3.93 26.18 -10.22
CA SER A 469 -2.71 25.38 -10.10
C SER A 469 -1.44 26.18 -10.45
N ASP A 470 -1.51 27.02 -11.50
CA ASP A 470 -0.40 27.90 -11.90
C ASP A 470 -0.10 28.90 -10.77
N LEU A 471 -1.14 29.50 -10.17
CA LEU A 471 -1.00 30.44 -9.06
C LEU A 471 -0.45 29.78 -7.80
N LYS A 472 -0.92 28.58 -7.44
CA LYS A 472 -0.36 27.80 -6.32
C LYS A 472 1.13 27.53 -6.52
N MET A 473 1.56 27.21 -7.75
CA MET A 473 2.97 27.02 -8.05
C MET A 473 3.76 28.33 -7.97
N MET A 474 3.21 29.44 -8.47
CA MET A 474 3.84 30.77 -8.33
C MET A 474 4.03 31.16 -6.86
N GLU A 475 3.01 30.95 -6.02
CA GLU A 475 3.07 31.22 -4.58
C GLU A 475 4.17 30.40 -3.91
N LEU A 476 4.22 29.09 -4.18
CA LEU A 476 5.25 28.21 -3.66
C LEU A 476 6.66 28.66 -4.08
N CYS A 477 6.85 29.04 -5.36
CA CYS A 477 8.13 29.58 -5.82
C CYS A 477 8.50 30.89 -5.10
N TYR A 478 7.55 31.82 -4.92
CA TYR A 478 7.83 33.07 -4.22
C TYR A 478 8.19 32.85 -2.75
N SER A 479 7.46 31.99 -2.04
CA SER A 479 7.79 31.66 -0.65
C SER A 479 9.16 31.00 -0.51
N ARG A 480 9.52 30.04 -1.39
CA ARG A 480 10.87 29.44 -1.39
C ARG A 480 11.99 30.43 -1.70
N LEU A 481 11.69 31.47 -2.47
CA LEU A 481 12.60 32.58 -2.76
C LEU A 481 12.59 33.67 -1.67
N ASN A 482 11.85 33.48 -0.57
CA ASN A 482 11.64 34.45 0.51
C ASN A 482 11.05 35.79 0.01
N MET A 483 10.14 35.74 -0.96
CA MET A 483 9.45 36.90 -1.55
C MET A 483 8.01 37.00 -1.04
N GLU A 484 7.83 37.20 0.28
CA GLU A 484 6.52 37.11 0.94
C GLU A 484 5.46 38.09 0.42
N ASP A 485 5.84 39.32 0.03
CA ASP A 485 4.89 40.29 -0.53
C ASP A 485 4.24 39.78 -1.84
N GLU A 486 5.03 39.09 -2.67
CA GLU A 486 4.54 38.50 -3.92
C GLU A 486 3.73 37.24 -3.66
N ALA A 487 4.17 36.39 -2.72
CA ALA A 487 3.40 35.22 -2.30
C ALA A 487 2.01 35.63 -1.79
N GLU A 488 1.94 36.64 -0.92
CA GLU A 488 0.70 37.19 -0.39
C GLU A 488 -0.19 37.79 -1.48
N ARG A 489 0.39 38.50 -2.46
CA ARG A 489 -0.35 39.00 -3.62
C ARG A 489 -1.02 37.87 -4.41
N ILE A 490 -0.30 36.75 -4.59
CA ILE A 490 -0.84 35.57 -5.27
C ILE A 490 -1.92 34.88 -4.42
N ARG A 491 -1.75 34.73 -3.10
CA ARG A 491 -2.79 34.17 -2.21
C ARG A 491 -4.11 34.93 -2.34
N ARG A 492 -4.07 36.27 -2.30
CA ARG A 492 -5.27 37.10 -2.51
C ARG A 492 -5.87 36.99 -3.91
N GLN A 493 -5.06 36.66 -4.92
CA GLN A 493 -5.57 36.39 -6.27
C GLN A 493 -6.29 35.03 -6.32
N MET A 494 -5.75 34.02 -5.64
CA MET A 494 -6.37 32.70 -5.52
C MET A 494 -7.70 32.77 -4.77
N GLU A 495 -7.77 33.44 -3.63
CA GLU A 495 -9.01 33.62 -2.85
C GLU A 495 -10.14 34.22 -3.69
N ARG A 496 -9.82 35.20 -4.55
CA ARG A 496 -10.79 35.81 -5.47
C ARG A 496 -11.31 34.83 -6.52
N LEU A 497 -10.45 33.95 -7.03
CA LEU A 497 -10.85 32.93 -8.00
C LEU A 497 -11.67 31.81 -7.37
N GLU A 498 -11.34 31.41 -6.15
CA GLU A 498 -12.08 30.39 -5.40
C GLU A 498 -13.46 30.93 -4.95
N GLY A 499 -13.51 32.16 -4.42
CA GLY A 499 -14.77 32.81 -4.02
C GLY A 499 -15.72 33.09 -5.19
N GLY A 500 -15.21 33.38 -6.39
CA GLY A 500 -16.03 33.57 -7.58
C GLY A 500 -16.62 32.28 -8.17
N ARG A 501 -16.01 31.12 -7.89
CA ARG A 501 -16.53 29.81 -8.34
C ARG A 501 -17.67 29.30 -7.45
N ALA A 502 -17.58 29.54 -6.14
CA ALA A 502 -18.63 29.15 -5.18
C ALA A 502 -19.99 29.83 -5.45
N SER A 503 -20.00 31.03 -6.04
CA SER A 503 -21.24 31.74 -6.42
C SER A 503 -21.85 31.28 -7.75
N SER A 504 -21.21 30.37 -8.49
CA SER A 504 -21.63 29.96 -9.84
C SER A 504 -22.09 28.50 -9.95
N SER A 505 -22.04 27.74 -8.87
CA SER A 505 -22.47 26.33 -8.81
C SER A 505 -23.88 26.13 -8.22
N ASP A 506 -24.60 27.22 -7.94
CA ASP A 506 -25.98 27.23 -7.41
C ASP A 506 -27.05 27.52 -8.48
N ASP A 507 -26.67 27.58 -9.77
CA ASP A 507 -27.57 27.68 -10.94
C ASP A 507 -27.43 26.43 -11.82
#